data_AF-A0A4Q7UQN9-F1
#
_entry.id   AF-A0A4Q7UQN9-F1
#
_cell.length_a   1.000
_cell.length_b   1.000
_cell.length_c   1.000
_cell.angle_alpha   90.00
_cell.angle_beta   90.00
_cell.angle_gamma   90.00
#
_symmetry.space_group_name_H-M   'P 1'
#
loop_
_entity.id
_entity.type
_entity.pdbx_description
1 polymer ?
#
loop_
_entity_poly.entity_id
_entity_poly.type
_entity_poly.pdbx_seq_one_letter_code
_entity_poly.pdbx_strand_id
1 'polypeptide(L)' 'MSDLSDEVRRRIAEVFGDEVRTTGDERGDAGSSAEREDPDADRWLRENRPPHHGG' A
#
# COMPACT_ATOMS: atom_id res chain seq x y z
N MET A 1 8.65 22.13 -8.09
CA MET A 1 8.81 21.06 -9.11
C MET A 1 8.69 21.76 -10.45
N SER A 2 9.76 21.75 -11.25
CA SER A 2 9.80 22.48 -12.52
C SER A 2 8.64 22.07 -13.42
N ASP A 3 7.95 23.04 -14.00
CA ASP A 3 6.97 22.81 -15.06
C ASP A 3 7.69 22.20 -16.27
N LEU A 4 7.67 20.87 -16.35
CA LEU A 4 8.04 20.15 -17.56
C LEU A 4 7.06 20.57 -18.65
N SER A 5 7.58 21.05 -19.77
CA SER A 5 6.77 21.37 -20.95
C SER A 5 5.91 20.17 -21.36
N ASP A 6 4.75 20.42 -21.95
CA ASP A 6 3.81 19.36 -22.35
C ASP A 6 4.43 18.32 -23.30
N GLU A 7 5.40 18.71 -24.12
CA GLU A 7 6.19 17.80 -24.96
C GLU A 7 6.95 16.76 -24.12
N VAL A 8 7.58 17.20 -23.05
CA VAL A 8 8.36 16.34 -22.15
C VAL A 8 7.43 15.42 -21.36
N ARG A 9 6.27 15.91 -20.91
CA ARG A 9 5.24 15.08 -20.27
C ARG A 9 4.72 14.00 -21.23
N ARG A 10 4.41 14.36 -22.49
CA ARG A 10 3.96 13.40 -23.51
C ARG A 10 5.01 12.32 -23.78
N ARG A 11 6.28 12.71 -23.92
CA ARG A 11 7.37 11.75 -24.16
C ARG A 11 7.59 10.80 -22.97
N ILE A 12 7.42 11.30 -21.75
CA ILE A 12 7.47 10.48 -20.54
C ILE A 12 6.31 9.48 -20.53
N ALA A 13 5.07 9.92 -20.77
CA ALA A 13 3.91 9.03 -20.81
C ALA A 13 3.99 7.99 -21.93
N GLU A 14 4.59 8.32 -23.08
CA GLU A 14 4.83 7.36 -24.17
C GLU A 14 5.79 6.23 -23.74
N VAL A 15 6.83 6.55 -22.97
CA VAL A 15 7.86 5.58 -22.55
C VAL A 15 7.44 4.80 -21.31
N PHE A 16 6.84 5.48 -20.33
CA PHE A 16 6.58 4.93 -19.00
C PHE A 16 5.11 4.61 -18.75
N GLY A 17 4.21 5.02 -19.65
CA GLY A 17 2.77 5.00 -19.42
C GLY A 17 2.29 6.20 -18.59
N ASP A 18 0.99 6.46 -18.65
CA ASP A 18 0.35 7.59 -17.96
C ASP A 18 0.17 7.34 -16.45
N GLU A 19 0.12 6.06 -16.05
CA GLU A 19 -0.01 5.62 -14.67
C GLU A 19 0.82 4.35 -14.44
N VAL A 20 1.67 4.37 -13.41
CA VAL A 20 2.35 3.17 -12.92
C VAL A 20 1.34 2.40 -12.07
N ARG A 21 0.97 1.21 -12.53
CA ARG A 21 0.16 0.29 -11.72
C ARG A 21 1.00 -0.18 -10.54
N THR A 22 0.76 0.42 -9.38
CA THR A 22 1.32 -0.05 -8.12
C THR A 22 0.55 -1.27 -7.65
N THR A 23 1.27 -2.23 -7.06
CA THR A 23 0.66 -3.37 -6.39
C THR A 23 0.04 -2.91 -5.07
N GLY A 24 -0.92 -3.68 -4.54
CA GLY A 24 -1.68 -3.28 -3.35
C GLY A 24 -0.83 -3.02 -2.11
N ASP A 25 0.36 -3.61 -2.02
CA ASP A 25 1.34 -3.45 -0.93
C ASP A 25 2.08 -2.10 -0.95
N GLU A 26 2.21 -1.46 -2.12
CA GLU A 26 2.86 -0.15 -2.27
C GLU A 26 1.87 1.00 -2.11
N ARG A 27 0.58 0.73 -2.33
CA ARG A 27 -0.51 1.65 -1.98
C ARG A 27 -0.63 1.58 -0.48
N GLY A 28 0.07 2.48 0.20
CA GLY A 28 -0.02 2.64 1.64
C GLY A 28 -1.46 2.86 2.10
N ASP A 29 -2.20 1.78 2.29
CA ASP A 29 -2.88 1.61 3.56
C ASP A 29 -1.76 1.46 4.59
N ALA A 30 -1.25 2.59 5.06
CA ALA A 30 -0.37 2.62 6.22
C ALA A 30 -1.21 2.32 7.48
N GLY A 31 -2.10 1.33 7.44
CA GLY A 31 -3.19 1.12 8.37
C GLY A 31 -3.89 2.44 8.62
N SER A 32 -4.87 2.80 7.77
CA SER A 32 -5.83 3.86 8.07
C SER A 32 -6.14 3.81 9.57
N SER A 33 -6.10 4.93 10.31
CA SER A 33 -6.27 4.88 11.78
C SER A 33 -7.51 4.08 12.22
N ALA A 34 -8.53 4.04 11.36
CA ALA A 34 -9.72 3.19 11.48
C ALA A 34 -9.43 1.66 11.56
N GLU A 35 -8.46 1.14 10.81
CA GLU A 35 -8.07 -0.29 10.84
C GLU A 35 -7.30 -0.65 12.12
N ARG A 36 -6.58 0.33 12.71
CA ARG A 36 -5.88 0.17 14.00
C ARG A 36 -6.81 0.24 15.21
N GLU A 37 -8.00 0.80 15.03
CA GLU A 37 -9.04 0.94 16.05
C GLU A 37 -10.00 -0.27 16.08
N ASP A 38 -9.83 -1.25 15.19
CA ASP A 38 -10.64 -2.47 15.19
C ASP A 38 -10.27 -3.37 16.38
N PRO A 39 -11.15 -3.54 17.40
CA PRO A 39 -10.90 -4.41 18.54
C PRO A 39 -10.77 -5.90 18.14
N ASP A 40 -11.16 -6.26 16.92
CA ASP A 40 -11.04 -7.60 16.36
C ASP A 40 -9.79 -7.80 15.47
N ALA A 41 -8.92 -6.80 15.30
CA ALA A 41 -7.70 -6.92 14.50
C ALA A 41 -6.82 -8.12 14.94
N ASP A 42 -6.80 -8.40 16.26
CA ASP A 42 -6.04 -9.50 16.85
C ASP A 42 -6.81 -10.83 16.94
N ARG A 43 -8.07 -10.89 16.48
CA ARG A 43 -8.90 -12.11 16.57
C ARG A 43 -8.28 -13.27 15.81
N TRP A 44 -7.89 -13.03 14.55
CA TRP A 44 -7.31 -14.07 13.70
C TRP A 44 -6.00 -14.61 14.28
N LEU A 45 -5.14 -13.72 14.80
CA LEU A 45 -3.87 -14.10 15.41
C LEU A 45 -4.06 -14.97 16.65
N ARG A 46 -5.06 -14.66 17.49
CA ARG A 46 -5.40 -15.47 18.68
C ARG A 46 -5.90 -16.87 18.31
N GLU A 47 -6.72 -16.97 17.27
CA GLU A 47 -7.28 -18.25 16.80
C GLU A 47 -6.24 -19.14 16.10
N ASN A 48 -5.20 -18.54 15.50
CA ASN A 48 -4.19 -19.25 14.71
C ASN A 48 -2.81 -19.29 15.39
N ARG A 49 -2.74 -19.02 16.69
CA ARG A 49 -1.47 -18.99 17.42
C ARG A 49 -0.83 -20.39 17.48
N PRO A 50 0.45 -20.54 17.07
CA PRO A 50 1.14 -21.82 17.13
C PRO A 50 1.28 -22.34 18.58
N PRO A 51 1.27 -23.67 18.80
CA PRO A 51 1.24 -24.27 20.14
C PRO A 51 2.49 -23.98 20.99
N HIS A 52 3.60 -23.56 20.40
CA HIS A 52 4.86 -23.25 21.10
C HIS A 52 5.00 -21.77 21.49
N HIS A 53 3.99 -20.93 21.21
CA HIS A 53 4.05 -19.49 21.47
C HIS A 53 3.63 -19.09 22.89
N GLY A 54 3.40 -20.03 23.80
CA GLY A 54 3.22 -19.77 25.22
C GLY A 54 4.10 -20.75 25.98
N GLY A 55 5.17 -20.24 26.60
CA GLY A 55 5.92 -21.02 27.59
C GLY A 55 5.04 -21.38 28.78
#